data_AF-R7W359-F1
#
_entry.id   AF-R7W359-F1
#
_cell.length_a   1.000
_cell.length_b   1.000
_cell.length_c   1.000
_cell.angle_alpha   90.00
_cell.angle_beta   90.00
_cell.angle_gamma   90.00
#
_symmetry.space_group_name_H-M   'P 1'
#
loop_
_entity.id
_entity.type
_entity.pdbx_description
1 polymer ?
#
loop_
_entity_poly.entity_id
_entity_poly.type
_entity_poly.pdbx_seq_one_letter_code
_entity_poly.pdbx_strand_id
1 'polypeptide(L)'
;MSSLTGGGRGTPGYAAPELWMALPTTEKCDVYSFGMVLFEILGRRRNYDAQLEDESREWFPKWVWDKYEQGDMECIVSAAAGIGEADREKVETMCKVALWCVQFQPSARPTMSSVVRMLEGEMAIVPPVNPFHYVSGGGSSSSWALSSSTGTGTLTSSSRDTGWDSKVSAASTPGKPTDAMVKSVESTDPVTT
;
A
#
# COMPACT_ATOMS: atom_id res chain seq x y z
N MET A 1 4.04 29.79 32.99
CA MET A 1 4.65 28.92 31.96
C MET A 1 3.98 27.57 32.06
N SER A 2 3.16 27.18 31.09
CA SER A 2 2.49 25.86 31.05
C SER A 2 3.41 24.84 30.41
N SER A 3 3.73 23.77 31.13
CA SER A 3 4.65 22.73 30.64
C SER A 3 4.07 21.99 29.44
N LEU A 4 4.73 22.11 28.29
CA LEU A 4 4.45 21.32 27.09
C LEU A 4 5.06 19.90 27.21
N THR A 5 4.68 19.18 28.27
CA THR A 5 4.90 17.72 28.34
C THR A 5 3.88 17.03 27.44
N GLY A 6 4.05 17.18 26.13
CA GLY A 6 3.33 16.45 25.09
C GLY A 6 3.75 14.98 25.08
N GLY A 7 3.35 14.23 26.11
CA GLY A 7 3.60 12.80 26.20
C GLY A 7 2.97 12.08 25.02
N GLY A 8 3.79 11.43 24.19
CA GLY A 8 3.34 10.62 23.07
C GLY A 8 2.33 9.58 23.55
N ARG A 9 1.16 9.53 22.91
CA ARG A 9 0.05 8.67 23.34
C ARG A 9 0.23 7.27 22.76
N GLY A 10 0.02 6.26 23.58
CA GLY A 10 0.11 4.84 23.20
C GLY A 10 1.51 4.23 23.32
N THR A 11 1.59 2.90 23.20
CA THR A 11 2.84 2.14 23.32
C THR A 11 3.68 2.27 22.05
N PRO A 12 4.99 2.62 22.14
CA PRO A 12 5.89 2.58 20.98
C PRO A 12 5.86 1.21 20.28
N GLY A 13 5.77 1.20 18.95
CA GLY A 13 5.67 -0.03 18.17
C GLY A 13 4.27 -0.66 18.10
N TYR A 14 3.24 -0.10 18.76
CA TYR A 14 1.84 -0.55 18.61
C TYR A 14 0.86 0.61 18.33
N ALA A 15 1.18 1.82 18.77
CA ALA A 15 0.34 3.00 18.52
C ALA A 15 0.19 3.28 17.01
N ALA A 16 -1.04 3.59 16.59
CA ALA A 16 -1.35 3.93 15.21
C ALA A 16 -0.75 5.30 14.81
N PRO A 17 -0.33 5.49 13.54
CA PRO A 17 0.41 6.69 13.12
C PRO A 17 -0.32 8.00 13.42
N GLU A 18 -1.66 8.00 13.36
CA GLU A 18 -2.48 9.18 13.65
C GLU A 18 -2.35 9.69 15.11
N LEU A 19 -1.98 8.84 16.08
CA LEU A 19 -1.72 9.25 17.47
C LEU A 19 -0.47 10.13 17.58
N TRP A 20 0.55 9.88 16.76
CA TRP A 20 1.78 10.65 16.73
C TRP A 20 1.65 11.91 15.86
N MET A 21 0.77 11.87 14.85
CA MET A 21 0.37 13.03 14.05
C MET A 21 -0.61 13.98 14.78
N ALA A 22 -0.97 13.68 16.04
CA ALA A 22 -1.94 14.42 16.85
C ALA A 22 -3.33 14.61 16.18
N LEU A 23 -3.71 13.66 15.33
CA LEU A 23 -5.02 13.60 14.67
C LEU A 23 -6.08 13.01 15.62
N PRO A 24 -7.39 13.13 15.30
CA PRO A 24 -8.47 12.59 16.13
C PRO A 24 -8.31 11.08 16.37
N THR A 25 -8.30 10.68 17.64
CA THR A 25 -8.33 9.26 18.03
C THR A 25 -9.70 8.66 17.69
N THR A 26 -9.70 7.46 17.10
CA THR A 26 -10.89 6.71 16.66
C THR A 26 -10.76 5.24 17.06
N GLU A 27 -11.83 4.46 16.93
CA GLU A 27 -11.81 3.00 17.12
C GLU A 27 -10.85 2.28 16.17
N LYS A 28 -10.46 2.93 15.06
CA LYS A 28 -9.45 2.42 14.12
C LYS A 28 -8.03 2.41 14.70
N CYS A 29 -7.77 3.15 15.78
CA CYS A 29 -6.50 3.12 16.49
C CYS A 29 -6.31 1.77 17.22
N ASP A 30 -7.39 1.21 17.75
CA ASP A 30 -7.41 -0.11 18.39
C ASP A 30 -7.25 -1.23 17.35
N VAL A 31 -7.89 -1.09 16.17
CA VAL A 31 -7.72 -2.01 15.03
C VAL A 31 -6.26 -2.11 14.61
N TYR A 32 -5.56 -0.98 14.48
CA TYR A 32 -4.12 -0.98 14.15
C TYR A 32 -3.29 -1.66 15.23
N SER A 33 -3.56 -1.34 16.50
CA SER A 33 -2.87 -1.93 17.66
C SER A 33 -3.06 -3.45 17.71
N PHE A 34 -4.27 -3.94 17.39
CA PHE A 34 -4.59 -5.36 17.25
C PHE A 34 -3.86 -6.00 16.06
N GLY A 35 -3.77 -5.32 14.91
CA GLY A 35 -2.97 -5.75 13.77
C GLY A 35 -1.49 -5.96 14.12
N MET A 36 -0.93 -5.07 14.93
CA MET A 36 0.43 -5.25 15.46
C MET A 36 0.53 -6.47 16.39
N VAL A 37 -0.45 -6.71 17.27
CA VAL A 37 -0.48 -7.92 18.11
C VAL A 37 -0.59 -9.21 17.26
N LEU A 38 -1.33 -9.21 16.14
CA LEU A 38 -1.36 -10.36 15.23
C LEU A 38 0.03 -10.68 14.66
N PHE A 39 0.84 -9.67 14.32
CA PHE A 39 2.22 -9.92 13.88
C PHE A 39 3.10 -10.53 14.97
N GLU A 40 2.91 -10.19 16.25
CA GLU A 40 3.66 -10.83 17.34
C GLU A 40 3.20 -12.27 17.61
N ILE A 41 1.92 -12.57 17.41
CA ILE A 41 1.37 -13.94 17.46
C ILE A 41 1.93 -14.77 16.30
N LEU A 42 1.98 -14.21 15.08
CA LEU A 42 2.57 -14.84 13.90
C LEU A 42 4.06 -15.14 14.10
N GLY A 43 4.89 -14.12 14.33
CA GLY A 43 6.35 -14.30 14.40
C GLY A 43 6.86 -14.87 15.73
N ARG A 44 6.01 -14.96 16.75
CA ARG A 44 6.32 -15.36 18.14
C ARG A 44 7.54 -14.62 18.73
N ARG A 45 7.78 -13.42 18.20
CA ARG A 45 8.84 -12.46 18.55
C ARG A 45 8.22 -11.07 18.64
N ARG A 46 8.88 -10.14 19.35
CA ARG A 46 8.43 -8.74 19.35
C ARG A 46 8.55 -8.14 17.94
N ASN A 47 7.60 -7.30 17.56
CA ASN A 47 7.64 -6.55 16.30
C ASN A 47 8.84 -5.61 16.24
N TYR A 48 9.10 -4.94 17.37
CA TYR A 48 10.15 -3.94 17.55
C TYR A 48 10.86 -4.20 18.88
N ASP A 49 12.19 -4.19 18.86
CA ASP A 49 13.03 -4.38 20.05
C ASP A 49 14.03 -3.24 20.15
N ALA A 50 13.73 -2.28 21.04
CA ALA A 50 14.51 -1.07 21.25
C ALA A 50 15.85 -1.31 21.97
N GLN A 51 16.18 -2.55 22.36
CA GLN A 51 17.44 -2.91 23.02
C GLN A 51 18.44 -3.61 22.09
N LEU A 52 18.15 -3.75 20.80
CA LEU A 52 19.06 -4.31 19.80
C LEU A 52 19.72 -3.18 19.01
N GLU A 53 21.01 -2.97 19.22
CA GLU A 53 21.83 -1.91 18.60
C GLU A 53 22.25 -2.20 17.14
N ASP A 54 21.68 -3.23 16.51
CA ASP A 54 22.18 -3.81 15.25
C ASP A 54 21.21 -3.57 14.09
N GLU A 55 21.74 -2.98 13.00
CA GLU A 55 21.04 -2.62 11.77
C GLU A 55 20.49 -3.85 10.99
N SER A 56 20.84 -5.07 11.43
CA SER A 56 20.55 -6.32 10.74
C SER A 56 19.13 -6.89 10.95
N ARG A 57 18.37 -6.41 11.94
CA ARG A 57 17.05 -6.98 12.30
C ARG A 57 15.88 -6.15 11.81
N GLU A 58 15.46 -6.46 10.59
CA GLU A 58 14.26 -5.88 9.97
C GLU A 58 13.00 -5.99 10.86
N TRP A 59 12.27 -4.88 10.92
CA TRP A 59 11.00 -4.72 11.63
C TRP A 59 9.99 -5.76 11.12
N PHE A 60 9.49 -6.62 12.02
CA PHE A 60 8.83 -7.86 11.61
C PHE A 60 7.62 -7.66 10.68
N PRO A 61 6.71 -6.69 10.90
CA PRO A 61 5.59 -6.46 9.98
C PRO A 61 6.05 -6.12 8.56
N LYS A 62 7.11 -5.30 8.39
CA LYS A 62 7.67 -5.01 7.07
C LYS A 62 8.25 -6.27 6.42
N TRP A 63 9.03 -7.07 7.16
CA TRP A 63 9.54 -8.35 6.64
C TRP A 63 8.39 -9.27 6.16
N VAL A 64 7.27 -9.32 6.91
CA VAL A 64 6.07 -10.08 6.50
C VAL A 64 5.43 -9.48 5.25
N TRP A 65 5.35 -8.16 5.10
CA TRP A 65 4.88 -7.54 3.85
C TRP A 65 5.79 -7.88 2.66
N ASP A 66 7.10 -7.66 2.78
CA ASP A 66 8.05 -7.91 1.70
C ASP A 66 7.99 -9.38 1.23
N LYS A 67 7.78 -10.33 2.17
CA LYS A 67 7.55 -11.74 1.85
C LYS A 67 6.16 -12.02 1.26
N TYR A 68 5.13 -11.34 1.72
CA TYR A 68 3.78 -11.42 1.14
C TYR A 68 3.78 -10.92 -0.32
N GLU A 69 4.44 -9.80 -0.61
CA GLU A 69 4.58 -9.20 -1.95
C GLU A 69 5.44 -10.06 -2.89
N GLN A 70 6.43 -10.79 -2.37
CA GLN A 70 7.18 -11.82 -3.09
C GLN A 70 6.36 -13.10 -3.39
N GLY A 71 5.18 -13.27 -2.79
CA GLY A 71 4.40 -14.52 -2.83
C GLY A 71 4.99 -15.64 -1.97
N ASP A 72 6.00 -15.35 -1.16
CA ASP A 72 6.78 -16.30 -0.34
C ASP A 72 6.09 -16.55 1.01
N MET A 73 4.87 -17.09 0.95
CA MET A 73 4.06 -17.44 2.11
C MET A 73 4.72 -18.54 2.96
N GLU A 74 5.46 -19.45 2.33
CA GLU A 74 6.16 -20.54 3.02
C GLU A 74 7.27 -20.02 3.95
N CYS A 75 7.94 -18.91 3.59
CA CYS A 75 8.86 -18.23 4.50
C CYS A 75 8.13 -17.62 5.71
N ILE A 76 6.92 -17.06 5.52
CA ILE A 76 6.09 -16.53 6.62
C ILE A 76 5.61 -17.67 7.54
N VAL A 77 5.17 -18.80 6.97
CA VAL A 77 4.71 -19.98 7.70
C VAL A 77 5.84 -20.65 8.48
N SER A 78 7.02 -20.82 7.88
CA SER A 78 8.19 -21.39 8.57
C SER A 78 8.78 -20.46 9.64
N ALA A 79 8.63 -19.14 9.51
CA ALA A 79 8.93 -18.19 10.57
C ALA A 79 7.89 -18.22 11.72
N ALA A 80 6.68 -18.72 11.48
CA ALA A 80 5.63 -18.85 12.47
C ALA A 80 5.84 -20.10 13.36
N ALA A 81 6.87 -20.01 14.21
CA ALA A 81 7.44 -21.16 14.92
C ALA A 81 6.42 -22.03 15.67
N GLY A 82 6.46 -23.35 15.45
CA GLY A 82 5.60 -24.30 16.15
C GLY A 82 4.13 -24.29 15.71
N ILE A 83 3.85 -23.79 14.51
CA ILE A 83 2.60 -24.03 13.77
C ILE A 83 2.85 -25.19 12.79
N GLY A 84 1.84 -26.04 12.56
CA GLY A 84 1.95 -27.20 11.65
C GLY A 84 1.31 -26.95 10.28
N GLU A 85 1.62 -27.81 9.29
CA GLU A 85 1.07 -27.77 7.93
C GLU A 85 -0.46 -27.59 7.87
N ALA A 86 -1.19 -28.22 8.79
CA ALA A 86 -2.65 -28.16 8.90
C ALA A 86 -3.20 -26.77 9.26
N ASP A 87 -2.35 -25.84 9.68
CA ASP A 87 -2.69 -24.47 10.07
C ASP A 87 -2.17 -23.42 9.05
N ARG A 88 -1.54 -23.83 7.94
CA ARG A 88 -0.99 -22.94 6.88
C ARG A 88 -2.01 -21.91 6.39
N GLU A 89 -3.26 -22.34 6.19
CA GLU A 89 -4.38 -21.47 5.79
C GLU A 89 -4.74 -20.42 6.87
N LYS A 90 -4.60 -20.76 8.16
CA LYS A 90 -4.84 -19.83 9.28
C LYS A 90 -3.73 -18.80 9.40
N VAL A 91 -2.48 -19.19 9.13
CA VAL A 91 -1.33 -18.26 9.03
C VAL A 91 -1.52 -17.30 7.87
N GLU A 92 -1.87 -17.81 6.69
CA GLU A 92 -2.15 -17.01 5.50
C GLU A 92 -3.31 -16.02 5.73
N THR A 93 -4.38 -16.48 6.39
CA THR A 93 -5.54 -15.67 6.80
C THR A 93 -5.13 -14.59 7.79
N MET A 94 -4.45 -14.95 8.88
CA MET A 94 -4.01 -14.02 9.92
C MET A 94 -3.02 -12.98 9.40
N CYS A 95 -2.12 -13.37 8.48
CA CYS A 95 -1.22 -12.46 7.77
C CYS A 95 -1.98 -11.40 6.96
N LYS A 96 -2.96 -11.81 6.14
CA LYS A 96 -3.79 -10.87 5.35
C LYS A 96 -4.64 -9.97 6.26
N VAL A 97 -5.21 -10.49 7.36
CA VAL A 97 -5.93 -9.68 8.36
C VAL A 97 -5.02 -8.65 9.01
N ALA A 98 -3.83 -9.04 9.46
CA ALA A 98 -2.87 -8.15 10.11
C ALA A 98 -2.46 -7.00 9.17
N LEU A 99 -2.16 -7.30 7.90
CA LEU A 99 -1.86 -6.32 6.86
C LEU A 99 -3.03 -5.36 6.54
N TRP A 100 -4.28 -5.82 6.63
CA TRP A 100 -5.46 -4.94 6.55
C TRP A 100 -5.65 -4.08 7.81
N CYS A 101 -5.30 -4.60 8.99
CA CYS A 101 -5.42 -3.87 10.25
C CYS A 101 -4.40 -2.72 10.38
N VAL A 102 -3.16 -2.91 9.91
CA VAL A 102 -2.08 -1.90 10.05
C VAL A 102 -2.00 -0.87 8.91
N GLN A 103 -3.05 -0.76 8.07
CA GLN A 103 -3.09 0.23 6.99
C GLN A 103 -2.86 1.65 7.51
N PHE A 104 -2.00 2.42 6.84
CA PHE A 104 -1.67 3.80 7.25
C PHE A 104 -2.92 4.67 7.39
N GLN A 105 -3.83 4.61 6.41
CA GLN A 105 -5.11 5.33 6.43
C GLN A 105 -6.14 4.65 7.36
N PRO A 106 -6.65 5.31 8.43
CA PRO A 106 -7.64 4.71 9.33
C PRO A 106 -8.95 4.30 8.64
N SER A 107 -9.34 4.97 7.56
CA SER A 107 -10.50 4.63 6.74
C SER A 107 -10.38 3.28 6.03
N ALA A 108 -9.17 2.89 5.61
CA ALA A 108 -8.89 1.64 4.91
C ALA A 108 -8.83 0.41 5.85
N ARG A 109 -8.67 0.62 7.16
CA ARG A 109 -8.68 -0.46 8.16
C ARG A 109 -10.10 -1.04 8.30
N PRO A 110 -10.27 -2.37 8.42
CA PRO A 110 -11.56 -3.00 8.69
C PRO A 110 -12.15 -2.56 10.04
N THR A 111 -13.43 -2.87 10.29
CA THR A 111 -14.00 -2.79 11.65
C THR A 111 -13.58 -4.02 12.46
N MET A 112 -13.53 -3.93 13.80
CA MET A 112 -13.24 -5.10 14.64
C MET A 112 -14.23 -6.27 14.40
N SER A 113 -15.48 -5.99 14.05
CA SER A 113 -16.46 -7.00 13.65
C SER A 113 -16.11 -7.70 12.33
N SER A 114 -15.57 -6.99 11.33
CA SER A 114 -15.05 -7.62 10.12
C SER A 114 -13.77 -8.40 10.40
N VAL A 115 -12.86 -7.87 11.22
CA VAL A 115 -11.61 -8.55 11.62
C VAL A 115 -11.86 -9.94 12.20
N VAL A 116 -12.82 -10.06 13.13
CA VAL A 116 -13.19 -11.35 13.71
C VAL A 116 -13.72 -12.31 12.63
N ARG A 117 -14.67 -11.87 11.81
CA ARG A 117 -15.26 -12.69 10.73
C ARG A 117 -14.27 -13.08 9.62
N MET A 118 -13.23 -12.27 9.40
CA MET A 118 -12.12 -12.60 8.49
C MET A 118 -11.20 -13.67 9.10
N LEU A 119 -10.92 -13.61 10.41
CA LEU A 119 -10.12 -14.63 11.12
C LEU A 119 -10.87 -15.97 11.30
N GLU A 120 -12.20 -15.93 11.41
CA GLU A 120 -13.08 -17.09 11.48
C GLU A 120 -13.34 -17.75 10.10
N GLY A 121 -12.91 -17.12 9.02
CA GLY A 121 -13.13 -17.60 7.64
C GLY A 121 -14.52 -17.31 7.07
N GLU A 122 -15.40 -16.60 7.80
CA GLU A 122 -16.73 -16.21 7.30
C GLU A 122 -16.68 -15.13 6.20
N MET A 123 -15.58 -14.39 6.09
CA MET A 123 -15.40 -13.30 5.15
C MET A 123 -14.16 -13.52 4.28
N ALA A 124 -14.37 -13.64 2.96
CA ALA A 124 -13.29 -13.73 1.98
C ALA A 124 -12.42 -12.47 2.01
N ILE A 125 -11.09 -12.66 2.11
CA ILE A 125 -10.13 -11.56 2.25
C ILE A 125 -9.52 -11.22 0.89
N VAL A 126 -9.83 -10.01 0.40
CA VAL A 126 -9.14 -9.43 -0.77
C VAL A 126 -7.65 -9.17 -0.44
N PRO A 127 -6.72 -9.26 -1.41
CA PRO A 127 -5.31 -8.97 -1.17
C PRO A 127 -5.10 -7.56 -0.57
N PRO A 128 -4.38 -7.43 0.55
CA PRO A 128 -4.06 -6.12 1.14
C PRO A 128 -3.11 -5.31 0.24
N VAL A 129 -3.28 -3.99 0.28
CA VAL A 129 -2.33 -3.02 -0.31
C VAL A 129 -1.16 -2.76 0.65
N ASN A 130 -0.01 -2.30 0.14
CA ASN A 130 1.19 -2.07 0.97
C ASN A 130 0.91 -1.05 2.10
N PRO A 131 0.89 -1.45 3.38
CA PRO A 131 0.61 -0.53 4.49
C PRO A 131 1.83 0.32 4.89
N PHE A 132 3.04 -0.08 4.50
CA PHE A 132 4.32 0.45 4.99
C PHE A 132 5.05 1.33 3.97
N HIS A 133 4.36 1.83 2.94
CA HIS A 133 4.91 2.73 1.92
C HIS A 133 5.63 3.97 2.49
N TYR A 134 5.26 4.42 3.71
CA TYR A 134 5.91 5.52 4.43
C TYR A 134 7.24 5.15 5.11
N VAL A 135 7.56 3.85 5.24
CA VAL A 135 8.75 3.33 5.95
C VAL A 135 9.98 3.23 5.04
N SER A 136 9.82 3.43 3.72
CA SER A 136 10.86 3.23 2.70
C SER A 136 12.08 4.17 2.77
N GLY A 137 12.16 5.06 3.77
CA GLY A 137 13.23 6.05 3.95
C GLY A 137 14.57 5.52 4.48
N GLY A 138 14.70 4.21 4.73
CA GLY A 138 15.89 3.63 5.39
C GLY A 138 16.96 3.00 4.49
N GLY A 139 16.69 2.72 3.21
CA GLY A 139 17.54 1.75 2.49
C GLY A 139 17.52 1.73 0.95
N SER A 140 17.07 2.78 0.26
CA SER A 140 17.38 2.99 -1.17
C SER A 140 17.00 4.40 -1.64
N SER A 141 17.91 5.07 -2.35
CA SER A 141 17.74 6.46 -2.78
C SER A 141 16.71 6.60 -3.93
N SER A 142 15.49 6.99 -3.58
CA SER A 142 14.50 7.50 -4.55
C SER A 142 14.08 8.92 -4.17
N SER A 143 14.55 9.91 -4.95
CA SER A 143 14.24 11.32 -4.73
C SER A 143 12.80 11.62 -5.10
N TRP A 144 11.90 11.66 -4.11
CA TRP A 144 10.57 12.22 -4.30
C TRP A 144 10.67 13.75 -4.39
N ALA A 145 10.72 14.26 -5.62
CA ALA A 145 10.78 15.70 -5.88
C ALA A 145 9.50 16.37 -5.39
N LEU A 146 9.62 17.24 -4.38
CA LEU A 146 8.49 18.00 -3.85
C LEU A 146 8.07 19.07 -4.86
N SER A 147 7.08 18.76 -5.71
CA SER A 147 6.53 19.67 -6.72
C SER A 147 5.72 20.81 -6.09
N SER A 148 6.42 21.76 -5.45
CA SER A 148 5.83 22.98 -4.90
C SER A 148 5.48 23.97 -6.01
N SER A 149 4.23 23.91 -6.48
CA SER A 149 3.68 24.76 -7.54
C SER A 149 3.57 26.24 -7.12
N THR A 150 4.65 27.01 -7.30
CA THR A 150 4.66 28.47 -7.22
C THR A 150 5.34 29.03 -8.47
N GLY A 151 4.64 29.89 -9.23
CA GLY A 151 5.08 30.32 -10.57
C GLY A 151 5.70 31.72 -10.63
N THR A 152 5.87 32.19 -11.88
CA THR A 152 6.36 33.52 -12.32
C THR A 152 7.88 33.74 -12.24
N GLY A 153 8.51 34.14 -13.36
CA GLY A 153 9.92 34.58 -13.37
C GLY A 153 10.67 34.29 -14.68
N THR A 154 10.53 35.14 -15.70
CA THR A 154 11.27 35.02 -16.97
C THR A 154 12.70 35.56 -16.85
N LEU A 155 13.69 34.83 -17.39
CA LEU A 155 14.92 35.41 -17.96
C LEU A 155 15.45 34.54 -19.13
N THR A 156 16.33 35.11 -19.95
CA THR A 156 16.79 34.57 -21.24
C THR A 156 18.32 34.65 -21.39
N SER A 157 18.94 33.66 -22.04
CA SER A 157 20.21 33.82 -22.74
C SER A 157 20.41 32.80 -23.87
N SER A 158 20.55 33.33 -25.09
CA SER A 158 20.63 32.63 -26.37
C SER A 158 21.95 31.89 -26.66
N SER A 159 21.87 30.85 -27.51
CA SER A 159 22.84 30.55 -28.59
C SER A 159 22.09 29.75 -29.68
N ARG A 160 21.79 30.33 -30.85
CA ARG A 160 22.65 30.44 -32.04
C ARG A 160 23.09 29.07 -32.56
N ASP A 161 22.41 28.43 -33.52
CA ASP A 161 22.15 28.80 -34.94
C ASP A 161 23.22 28.29 -35.92
N THR A 162 22.98 27.11 -36.50
CA THR A 162 23.13 26.75 -37.93
C THR A 162 22.31 25.47 -38.20
N GLY A 163 21.61 25.27 -39.32
CA GLY A 163 21.36 26.17 -40.46
C GLY A 163 20.17 25.71 -41.32
N TRP A 164 19.92 26.43 -42.42
CA TRP A 164 18.97 26.13 -43.52
C TRP A 164 19.39 24.78 -44.21
N ASP A 165 18.56 24.04 -44.94
CA ASP A 165 17.92 24.40 -46.21
C ASP A 165 16.56 23.70 -46.46
N SER A 166 15.77 24.23 -47.41
CA SER A 166 14.48 23.66 -47.84
C SER A 166 14.43 23.26 -49.33
N LYS A 167 13.97 22.03 -49.64
CA LYS A 167 13.54 21.57 -50.98
C LYS A 167 12.56 20.38 -50.89
N VAL A 168 11.68 20.08 -51.86
CA VAL A 168 10.64 20.87 -52.58
C VAL A 168 9.73 19.91 -53.37
N SER A 169 8.40 20.05 -53.24
CA SER A 169 7.32 19.60 -54.16
C SER A 169 7.00 18.11 -54.46
N ALA A 170 5.72 17.93 -54.83
CA ALA A 170 5.15 16.95 -55.77
C ALA A 170 4.77 15.51 -55.31
N ALA A 171 3.65 15.43 -54.58
CA ALA A 171 2.43 14.66 -54.91
C ALA A 171 2.48 13.29 -55.64
N SER A 172 1.77 12.30 -55.07
CA SER A 172 0.89 11.37 -55.81
C SER A 172 -0.18 10.72 -54.91
N THR A 173 -1.43 10.78 -55.36
CA THR A 173 -2.63 10.03 -54.91
C THR A 173 -3.24 9.35 -56.16
N PRO A 174 -4.29 8.49 -56.09
CA PRO A 174 -5.16 8.12 -54.96
C PRO A 174 -5.36 6.60 -54.71
N GLY A 175 -6.13 6.23 -53.68
CA GLY A 175 -6.61 4.87 -53.42
C GLY A 175 -7.79 4.80 -52.44
N LYS A 176 -9.01 4.60 -52.97
CA LYS A 176 -10.32 4.34 -52.30
C LYS A 176 -11.19 3.55 -53.30
N PRO A 177 -12.39 2.99 -52.96
CA PRO A 177 -13.17 3.05 -51.71
C PRO A 177 -12.94 1.75 -50.87
N THR A 178 -13.79 1.13 -50.05
CA THR A 178 -15.25 1.20 -49.74
C THR A 178 -15.54 0.91 -48.25
N ASP A 179 -16.69 1.39 -47.78
CA ASP A 179 -17.33 1.00 -46.51
C ASP A 179 -17.76 -0.48 -46.44
N ALA A 180 -17.87 -1.00 -45.21
CA ALA A 180 -18.82 -2.04 -44.85
C ALA A 180 -19.30 -1.80 -43.41
N MET A 181 -20.59 -1.51 -43.22
CA MET A 181 -21.20 -1.33 -41.89
C MET A 181 -21.24 -2.66 -41.13
N VAL A 182 -20.89 -2.65 -39.83
CA VAL A 182 -21.39 -3.66 -38.89
C VAL A 182 -22.60 -3.09 -38.16
N LYS A 183 -23.65 -3.91 -38.11
CA LYS A 183 -25.04 -3.51 -37.88
C LYS A 183 -25.39 -3.65 -36.40
N SER A 184 -25.99 -2.62 -35.80
CA SER A 184 -26.65 -2.77 -34.50
C SER A 184 -27.70 -3.87 -34.58
N VAL A 185 -27.69 -4.82 -33.65
CA VAL A 185 -28.76 -5.79 -33.46
C VAL A 185 -29.56 -5.41 -32.21
N GLU A 186 -30.87 -5.33 -32.38
CA GLU A 186 -31.83 -5.05 -31.31
C GLU A 186 -32.62 -6.32 -31.01
N SER A 187 -32.84 -6.59 -29.72
CA SER A 187 -33.63 -7.71 -29.20
C SER A 187 -34.10 -7.35 -27.78
N THR A 188 -35.08 -6.46 -27.62
CA THR A 188 -36.46 -6.84 -27.27
C THR A 188 -36.60 -7.97 -26.24
N ASP A 189 -37.14 -7.62 -25.07
CA ASP A 189 -37.79 -8.52 -24.11
C ASP A 189 -39.10 -9.10 -24.71
N PRO A 190 -39.78 -10.07 -24.04
CA PRO A 190 -40.83 -9.64 -23.08
C PRO A 190 -41.21 -10.60 -21.92
N VAL A 191 -42.06 -10.05 -21.03
CA VAL A 191 -43.16 -10.72 -20.28
C VAL A 191 -42.90 -11.42 -18.93
N THR A 192 -43.31 -10.69 -17.88
CA THR A 192 -44.30 -11.04 -16.83
C THR A 192 -44.33 -12.43 -16.17
N THR A 193 -44.29 -12.41 -14.83
CA THR A 193 -45.24 -13.12 -13.94
C THR A 193 -45.60 -12.18 -12.79
#